data_AF-A0A8J6KQ73-F1
#
_entry.id   AF-A0A8J6KQ73-F1
#
_cell.length_a   1.000
_cell.length_b   1.000
_cell.length_c   1.000
_cell.angle_alpha   90.00
_cell.angle_beta   90.00
_cell.angle_gamma   90.00
#
_symmetry.space_group_name_H-M   'P 1'
#
loop_
_entity.id
_entity.type
_entity.pdbx_description
1 polymer ?
#
loop_
_entity_poly.entity_id
_entity_poly.type
_entity_poly.pdbx_seq_one_letter_code
_entity_poly.pdbx_strand_id
1 'polypeptide(L)'
;MVPRVFILLALFAEASAKSCIPNKADVILVFCYPKTIIAKIPECPYGWEVHQLALGGVCYNGVHEGGYYQFVIPDLSPKNKSYCGTQSEYKPPIYHFYSHIVSNDSTVVVKNQPVNYSFSCT
;
A
#
# COMPACT_ATOMS: atom_id res chain seq x y z
N MET A 1 -42.69 12.05 11.26
CA MET A 1 -41.44 12.82 11.53
C MET A 1 -40.24 11.94 11.95
N VAL A 2 -40.43 10.66 12.25
CA VAL A 2 -39.38 9.73 12.68
C VAL A 2 -38.37 9.27 11.58
N PRO A 3 -38.72 9.10 10.28
CA PRO A 3 -37.79 8.44 9.34
C PRO A 3 -36.63 9.35 8.89
N ARG A 4 -36.82 10.68 8.90
CA ARG A 4 -35.77 11.65 8.52
C ARG A 4 -34.60 11.68 9.49
N VAL A 5 -34.88 11.48 10.79
CA VAL A 5 -33.85 11.47 11.84
C VAL A 5 -32.96 10.23 11.71
N PHE A 6 -33.54 9.07 11.42
CA PHE A 6 -32.78 7.84 11.15
C PHE A 6 -31.94 7.93 9.87
N ILE A 7 -32.44 8.57 8.82
CA ILE A 7 -31.68 8.80 7.58
C ILE A 7 -30.51 9.75 7.83
N LEU A 8 -30.71 10.82 8.59
CA LEU A 8 -29.63 11.73 8.97
C LEU A 8 -28.58 11.05 9.85
N LEU A 9 -28.99 10.26 10.84
CA LEU A 9 -28.08 9.47 11.68
C LEU A 9 -27.28 8.43 10.89
N ALA A 10 -27.90 7.77 9.89
CA ALA A 10 -27.20 6.86 8.99
C ALA A 10 -26.17 7.60 8.13
N LEU A 11 -26.51 8.78 7.60
CA LEU A 11 -25.59 9.61 6.82
C LEU A 11 -24.41 10.14 7.65
N PHE A 12 -24.64 10.51 8.93
CA PHE A 12 -23.56 10.89 9.84
C PHE A 12 -22.70 9.68 10.26
N ALA A 13 -23.30 8.51 10.44
CA ALA A 13 -22.57 7.28 10.70
C ALA A 13 -21.66 6.90 9.52
N GLU A 14 -22.15 6.99 8.28
CA GLU A 14 -21.35 6.75 7.07
C GLU A 14 -20.26 7.81 6.84
N ALA A 15 -20.53 9.08 7.19
CA ALA A 15 -19.51 10.14 7.13
C ALA A 15 -18.43 10.00 8.21
N SER A 16 -18.76 9.40 9.36
CA SER A 16 -17.81 9.10 10.43
C SER A 16 -17.06 7.77 10.24
N ALA A 17 -17.64 6.85 9.47
CA ALA A 17 -17.05 5.58 9.13
C ALA A 17 -16.23 5.73 7.84
N LYS A 18 -14.96 6.14 7.95
CA LYS A 18 -13.85 5.78 7.01
C LYS A 18 -12.52 6.52 7.21
N SER A 19 -12.33 7.30 8.27
CA SER A 19 -10.96 7.74 8.62
C SER A 19 -10.40 6.80 9.66
N CYS A 20 -9.49 5.92 9.24
CA CYS A 20 -8.84 5.02 10.18
C CYS A 20 -7.84 5.77 11.07
N ILE A 21 -7.57 5.23 12.27
CA ILE A 21 -6.68 5.85 13.24
C ILE A 21 -5.27 5.91 12.65
N PRO A 22 -4.66 7.10 12.47
CA PRO A 22 -3.37 7.24 11.83
C PRO A 22 -2.27 6.50 12.58
N ASN A 23 -1.65 5.53 11.91
CA ASN A 23 -0.42 4.93 12.38
C ASN A 23 0.76 5.84 12.01
N LYS A 24 1.45 6.35 13.02
CA LYS A 24 2.61 7.25 12.84
C LYS A 24 3.93 6.50 12.64
N ALA A 25 3.91 5.17 12.61
CA ALA A 25 5.10 4.38 12.35
C ALA A 25 5.50 4.48 10.87
N ASP A 26 6.62 5.15 10.62
CA ASP A 26 7.25 5.23 9.29
C ASP A 26 8.08 3.98 9.03
N VAL A 27 7.40 2.85 8.79
CA VAL A 27 8.05 1.56 8.65
C VAL A 27 7.39 0.70 7.58
N ILE A 28 8.23 0.03 6.80
CA ILE A 28 7.86 -1.04 5.87
C ILE A 28 8.68 -2.28 6.24
N LEU A 29 8.03 -3.44 6.21
CA LEU A 29 8.70 -4.73 6.37
C LEU A 29 8.80 -5.38 5.00
N VAL A 30 10.01 -5.74 4.59
CA VAL A 30 10.26 -6.34 3.27
C VAL A 30 10.92 -7.70 3.47
N PHE A 31 10.29 -8.74 2.93
CA PHE A 31 10.78 -10.11 2.98
C PHE A 31 11.16 -10.55 1.56
N CYS A 32 12.44 -10.80 1.36
CA CYS A 32 12.99 -11.25 0.09
C CYS A 32 13.15 -12.77 0.12
N TYR A 33 12.38 -13.49 -0.71
CA TYR A 33 12.52 -14.92 -0.94
C TYR A 33 13.06 -15.18 -2.36
N PRO A 34 13.64 -16.36 -2.65
CA PRO A 34 14.28 -16.62 -3.95
C PRO A 34 13.41 -16.39 -5.19
N LYS A 35 12.08 -16.46 -5.07
CA LYS A 35 11.14 -16.27 -6.19
C LYS A 35 10.01 -15.29 -5.88
N THR A 36 10.01 -14.67 -4.70
CA THR A 36 8.88 -13.86 -4.25
C THR A 36 9.37 -12.75 -3.32
N ILE A 37 8.81 -11.56 -3.46
CA ILE A 37 9.01 -10.47 -2.49
C ILE A 37 7.68 -10.17 -1.82
N ILE A 38 7.70 -10.02 -0.50
CA ILE A 38 6.54 -9.63 0.29
C ILE A 38 6.85 -8.30 0.97
N ALA A 39 6.04 -7.29 0.69
CA ALA A 39 6.15 -5.97 1.31
C ALA A 39 4.92 -5.72 2.19
N LYS A 40 5.13 -5.52 3.49
CA LYS A 40 4.07 -5.24 4.48
C LYS A 40 4.20 -3.82 5.00
N ILE A 41 3.09 -3.09 4.99
CA ILE A 41 2.96 -1.76 5.58
C ILE A 41 1.94 -1.86 6.71
N PRO A 42 2.17 -1.24 7.88
CA PRO A 42 1.15 -1.18 8.92
C PRO A 42 -0.16 -0.63 8.36
N GLU A 43 -1.29 -1.13 8.83
CA GLU A 43 -2.57 -0.54 8.43
C GLU A 43 -2.62 0.95 8.80
N CYS A 44 -3.16 1.74 7.88
CA CYS A 44 -3.39 3.16 8.06
C CYS A 44 -2.17 4.04 8.29
N PRO A 45 -1.12 3.94 7.45
CA PRO A 45 0.08 4.77 7.58
C PRO A 45 -0.32 6.23 7.41
N TYR A 46 -0.04 7.07 8.40
CA TYR A 46 -0.40 8.50 8.40
C TYR A 46 -1.88 8.82 8.15
N GLY A 47 -2.79 7.85 8.36
CA GLY A 47 -4.22 8.00 8.09
C GLY A 47 -4.63 7.71 6.63
N TRP A 48 -3.73 7.14 5.82
CA TRP A 48 -4.06 6.65 4.49
C TRP A 48 -4.88 5.38 4.54
N GLU A 49 -5.98 5.32 3.80
CA GLU A 49 -6.67 4.05 3.62
C GLU A 49 -5.80 3.14 2.73
N VAL A 50 -5.62 1.90 3.16
CA VAL A 50 -4.63 1.01 2.54
C VAL A 50 -4.95 0.65 1.08
N HIS A 51 -6.23 0.70 0.68
CA HIS A 51 -6.65 0.49 -0.71
C HIS A 51 -6.26 1.63 -1.66
N GLN A 52 -5.79 2.77 -1.13
CA GLN A 52 -5.25 3.90 -1.91
C GLN A 52 -3.73 3.77 -2.10
N LEU A 53 -3.12 2.74 -1.52
CA LEU A 53 -1.70 2.45 -1.71
C LEU A 53 -1.51 1.56 -2.94
N ALA A 54 -0.50 1.91 -3.74
CA ALA A 54 -0.19 1.27 -5.00
C ALA A 54 1.24 0.73 -4.99
N LEU A 55 1.40 -0.57 -5.25
CA LEU A 55 2.70 -1.15 -5.55
C LEU A 55 3.12 -0.73 -6.98
N GLY A 56 4.33 -0.20 -7.08
CA GLY A 56 4.94 0.39 -8.27
C GLY A 56 4.08 1.45 -8.97
N GLY A 57 3.17 2.08 -8.22
CA GLY A 57 2.24 3.08 -8.74
C GLY A 57 1.09 2.52 -9.59
N VAL A 58 0.96 1.20 -9.74
CA VAL A 58 0.00 0.59 -10.67
C VAL A 58 -0.92 -0.44 -10.02
N CYS A 59 -0.48 -1.18 -9.01
CA CYS A 59 -1.24 -2.28 -8.44
C CYS A 59 -1.83 -1.96 -7.07
N TYR A 60 -3.15 -2.09 -6.97
CA TYR A 60 -3.95 -1.85 -5.76
C TYR A 60 -4.53 -3.16 -5.22
N ASN A 61 -3.72 -4.21 -5.21
CA ASN A 61 -4.12 -5.58 -4.91
C ASN A 61 -3.50 -6.13 -3.63
N GLY A 62 -3.16 -5.23 -2.70
CA GLY A 62 -2.68 -5.64 -1.39
C GLY A 62 -3.79 -6.36 -0.60
N VAL A 63 -3.37 -7.14 0.39
CA VAL A 63 -4.27 -7.92 1.26
C VAL A 63 -4.05 -7.55 2.71
N HIS A 64 -5.12 -7.52 3.49
CA HIS A 64 -5.06 -7.31 4.93
C HIS A 64 -4.60 -8.59 5.63
N GLU A 65 -3.50 -8.51 6.39
CA GLU A 65 -2.92 -9.65 7.09
C GLU A 65 -2.27 -9.21 8.40
N GLY A 66 -2.85 -9.60 9.55
CA GLY A 66 -2.24 -9.41 10.86
C GLY A 66 -2.00 -7.95 11.27
N GLY A 67 -2.88 -7.02 10.88
CA GLY A 67 -2.72 -5.58 11.14
C GLY A 67 -1.78 -4.86 10.17
N TYR A 68 -1.38 -5.54 9.09
CA TYR A 68 -0.61 -5.00 7.99
C TYR A 68 -1.40 -5.12 6.68
N TYR A 69 -1.11 -4.22 5.76
CA TYR A 69 -1.46 -4.35 4.36
C TYR A 69 -0.24 -4.89 3.59
N GLN A 70 -0.43 -6.03 2.95
CA GLN A 70 0.62 -6.81 2.32
C GLN A 70 0.50 -6.79 0.80
N PHE A 71 1.59 -6.47 0.13
CA PHE A 71 1.76 -6.71 -1.30
C PHE A 71 2.69 -7.91 -1.53
N VAL A 72 2.34 -8.74 -2.50
CA VAL A 72 3.13 -9.91 -2.90
C VAL A 72 3.55 -9.75 -4.35
N ILE A 73 4.84 -9.90 -4.62
CA ILE A 73 5.46 -9.92 -5.96
C ILE A 73 5.82 -11.39 -6.23
N PRO A 74 4.95 -12.16 -6.91
CA PRO A 74 5.12 -13.62 -7.04
C PRO A 74 6.09 -14.04 -8.15
N ASP A 75 6.41 -13.15 -9.08
CA ASP A 75 7.23 -13.45 -10.26
C ASP A 75 8.43 -12.51 -10.31
N LEU A 76 9.57 -12.99 -9.80
CA LEU A 76 10.88 -12.34 -9.90
C LEU A 76 11.61 -12.70 -11.20
N SER A 77 10.88 -12.88 -12.30
CA SER A 77 11.50 -12.98 -13.61
C SER A 77 12.31 -11.70 -13.90
N PRO A 78 13.57 -11.80 -14.34
CA PRO A 78 14.42 -10.66 -14.64
C PRO A 78 13.97 -9.98 -15.93
N LYS A 79 12.88 -9.22 -15.81
CA LYS A 79 12.26 -8.45 -16.86
C LYS A 79 12.06 -7.02 -16.34
N ASN A 80 12.50 -6.05 -17.12
CA ASN A 80 12.27 -4.64 -16.81
C ASN A 80 10.75 -4.38 -16.75
N LYS A 81 10.28 -3.72 -15.67
CA LYS A 81 8.86 -3.54 -15.34
C LYS A 81 8.11 -4.87 -15.36
N SER A 82 8.55 -5.82 -14.52
CA SER A 82 7.86 -7.08 -14.31
C SER A 82 6.55 -6.86 -13.54
N TYR A 83 6.27 -7.66 -12.52
CA TYR A 83 5.04 -7.55 -11.76
C TYR A 83 4.90 -6.17 -11.10
N CYS A 84 3.79 -5.49 -11.38
CA CYS A 84 3.43 -4.20 -10.80
C CYS A 84 4.53 -3.13 -10.91
N GLY A 85 5.25 -3.08 -12.03
CA GLY A 85 6.28 -2.04 -12.26
C GLY A 85 7.61 -2.31 -11.56
N THR A 86 7.79 -3.49 -10.95
CA THR A 86 9.05 -3.92 -10.34
C THR A 86 10.17 -3.90 -11.38
N GLN A 87 11.27 -3.24 -11.05
CA GLN A 87 12.46 -3.17 -11.88
C GLN A 87 13.40 -4.32 -11.54
N SER A 88 14.12 -4.82 -12.54
CA SER A 88 15.19 -5.79 -12.34
C SER A 88 16.46 -5.30 -13.03
N GLU A 89 17.58 -5.35 -12.33
CA GLU A 89 18.90 -4.99 -12.84
C GLU A 89 19.85 -6.17 -12.61
N TYR A 90 20.55 -6.62 -13.66
CA TYR A 90 21.56 -7.65 -13.53
C TYR A 90 22.92 -7.02 -13.24
N LYS A 91 23.45 -7.25 -12.03
CA LYS A 91 24.84 -6.93 -11.68
C LYS A 91 25.55 -8.25 -11.40
N PRO A 92 26.32 -8.79 -12.36
CA PRO A 92 26.89 -10.12 -12.24
C PRO A 92 27.55 -10.36 -10.88
N PRO A 93 27.22 -11.46 -10.16
CA PRO A 93 26.38 -12.59 -10.57
C PRO A 93 24.92 -12.51 -10.09
N ILE A 94 24.45 -11.38 -9.56
CA ILE A 94 23.19 -11.24 -8.80
C ILE A 94 22.19 -10.34 -9.55
N TYR A 95 20.89 -10.66 -9.41
CA TYR A 95 19.82 -9.78 -9.85
C TYR A 95 19.34 -8.90 -8.70
N HIS A 96 19.29 -7.60 -8.94
CA HIS A 96 18.71 -6.63 -8.03
C HIS A 96 17.29 -6.32 -8.47
N PHE A 97 16.33 -6.50 -7.57
CA PHE A 97 14.93 -6.13 -7.81
C PHE A 97 14.59 -4.88 -7.01
N TYR A 98 14.00 -3.88 -7.66
CA TYR A 98 13.61 -2.62 -7.04
C TYR A 98 12.12 -2.38 -7.23
N SER A 99 11.43 -1.94 -6.17
CA SER A 99 10.04 -1.53 -6.26
C SER A 99 9.74 -0.45 -5.21
N HIS A 100 8.54 0.07 -5.26
CA HIS A 100 8.09 1.13 -4.36
C HIS A 100 6.59 1.01 -4.10
N ILE A 101 6.14 1.55 -2.98
CA ILE A 101 4.72 1.69 -2.65
C ILE A 101 4.42 3.15 -2.47
N VAL A 102 3.47 3.66 -3.24
CA VAL A 102 3.06 5.06 -3.23
C VAL A 102 1.59 5.19 -2.90
N SER A 103 1.24 6.22 -2.16
CA SER A 103 -0.14 6.64 -2.02
C SER A 103 -0.62 7.34 -3.30
N ASN A 104 -1.72 6.88 -3.89
CA ASN A 104 -2.39 7.59 -4.98
C ASN A 104 -3.60 8.33 -4.43
N ASP A 105 -3.54 9.65 -4.45
CA ASP A 105 -4.72 10.48 -4.23
C ASP A 105 -4.69 11.68 -5.16
N SER A 106 -5.69 11.76 -6.03
CA SER A 106 -6.04 12.97 -6.76
C SER A 106 -6.87 13.92 -5.91
N THR A 107 -7.38 13.47 -4.75
CA THR A 107 -8.16 14.28 -3.82
C THR A 107 -7.25 14.85 -2.75
N VAL A 108 -7.16 16.18 -2.74
CA VAL A 108 -6.34 16.98 -1.81
C VAL A 108 -7.01 17.02 -0.42
N VAL A 109 -7.42 15.87 0.12
CA VAL A 109 -7.99 15.80 1.46
C VAL A 109 -6.85 15.53 2.42
N VAL A 110 -6.29 16.62 2.95
CA VAL A 110 -5.41 16.74 4.15
C VAL A 110 -4.97 15.41 4.77
N LYS A 111 -4.08 14.68 4.11
CA LYS A 111 -3.31 13.61 4.73
C LYS A 111 -1.96 14.19 5.12
N ASN A 112 -1.52 13.88 6.34
CA ASN A 112 -0.38 14.55 6.97
C ASN A 112 0.92 14.41 6.17
N GLN A 113 1.06 13.33 5.39
CA GLN A 113 2.26 13.05 4.60
C GLN A 113 1.94 12.05 3.47
N PRO A 114 2.49 12.21 2.24
CA PRO A 114 2.38 11.19 1.20
C PRO A 114 3.16 9.93 1.58
N VAL A 115 2.58 8.76 1.33
CA VAL A 115 3.27 7.47 1.52
C VAL A 115 4.14 7.22 0.30
N ASN A 116 5.44 7.08 0.50
CA ASN A 116 6.39 6.76 -0.56
C ASN A 116 7.53 5.91 0.01
N TYR A 117 7.34 4.60 0.02
CA TYR A 117 8.35 3.64 0.43
C TYR A 117 9.06 3.08 -0.80
N SER A 118 10.39 3.04 -0.77
CA SER A 118 11.19 2.34 -1.77
C SER A 118 11.91 1.16 -1.11
N PHE A 119 12.07 0.06 -1.85
CA PHE A 119 12.78 -1.11 -1.35
C PHE A 119 13.46 -1.88 -2.48
N SER A 120 14.45 -2.68 -2.09
CA SER A 120 15.20 -3.53 -2.99
C SER A 120 15.55 -4.87 -2.37
N CYS A 121 15.57 -5.92 -3.20
CA CYS A 121 16.01 -7.27 -2.84
C CYS A 121 17.15 -7.70 -3.77
N THR A 122 18.15 -8.40 -3.23
CA THR A 122 19.36 -8.87 -3.93
C THR A 122 19.58 -10.35 -3.67
#